data_AF-A0A9D8XI84-F1
#
_entry.id   AF-A0A9D8XI84-F1
#
_cell.length_a   1.000
_cell.length_b   1.000
_cell.length_c   1.000
_cell.angle_alpha   90.00
_cell.angle_beta   90.00
_cell.angle_gamma   90.00
#
_symmetry.space_group_name_H-M   'P 1'
#
loop_
_entity.id
_entity.type
_entity.pdbx_description
1 polymer ?
#
loop_
_entity_poly.entity_id
_entity_poly.type
_entity_poly.pdbx_seq_one_letter_code
_entity_poly.pdbx_strand_id
1 'polypeptide(L)'
;MKVKEIIVKSLSLGVGLAVATLLIAMLCHRMSYDRCYSRPQQIYQIRTHYSQQAESYDYDNVSGAVAPGFRAYVPGVETATRWTYIWNSDKFIDEEKNVLEGS
;
A
#
# COMPACT_ATOMS: atom_id res chain seq x y z
N MET A 1 16.40 52.37 -5.49
CA MET A 1 15.23 51.83 -4.78
C MET A 1 14.36 50.90 -5.63
N LYS A 2 14.07 51.22 -6.90
CA LYS A 2 13.19 50.44 -7.80
C LYS A 2 13.56 48.96 -8.03
N VAL A 3 14.85 48.62 -8.13
CA VAL A 3 15.30 47.24 -8.40
C VAL A 3 14.98 46.29 -7.23
N LYS A 4 15.10 46.77 -5.98
CA LYS A 4 14.77 45.97 -4.78
C LYS A 4 13.29 45.63 -4.73
N GLU A 5 12.41 46.57 -5.10
CA GLU A 5 10.96 46.34 -5.15
C GLU A 5 10.55 45.33 -6.22
N ILE A 6 11.20 45.39 -7.39
CA ILE A 6 10.96 44.42 -8.47
C ILE A 6 11.37 43.01 -8.01
N ILE A 7 12.54 42.88 -7.35
CA ILE A 7 13.03 41.60 -6.83
C ILE A 7 12.09 41.03 -5.75
N VAL A 8 11.64 41.87 -4.81
CA VAL A 8 10.71 41.43 -3.75
C VAL A 8 9.38 40.99 -4.34
N LYS A 9 8.86 41.70 -5.35
CA LYS A 9 7.62 41.32 -6.06
C LYS A 9 7.77 40.02 -6.86
N SER A 10 8.89 39.81 -7.55
CA SER A 10 9.12 38.56 -8.29
C SER A 10 9.32 37.38 -7.34
N LEU A 11 9.98 37.60 -6.20
CA LEU A 11 10.21 36.56 -5.20
C LEU A 11 8.90 36.15 -4.52
N SER A 12 8.07 37.11 -4.10
CA SER A 12 6.78 36.80 -3.47
C SER A 12 5.83 36.08 -4.43
N LEU A 13 5.86 36.41 -5.73
CA LEU A 13 5.11 35.71 -6.76
C LEU A 13 5.63 34.27 -6.95
N GLY A 14 6.95 34.09 -7.03
CA GLY A 14 7.57 32.77 -7.20
C GLY A 14 7.27 31.83 -6.04
N VAL A 15 7.31 32.33 -4.80
CA VAL A 15 6.97 31.54 -3.61
C VAL A 15 5.49 31.14 -3.62
N GLY A 16 4.59 32.06 -3.95
CA GLY A 16 3.16 31.75 -4.07
C GLY A 16 2.87 30.67 -5.13
N LEU A 17 3.53 30.77 -6.30
CA LEU A 17 3.39 29.80 -7.38
C LEU A 17 3.96 28.42 -6.99
N ALA A 18 5.10 28.40 -6.31
CA ALA A 18 5.73 27.16 -5.85
C ALA A 18 4.82 26.43 -4.85
N VAL A 19 4.27 27.15 -3.86
CA VAL A 19 3.34 26.59 -2.88
C VAL A 19 2.06 26.08 -3.56
N ALA A 20 1.47 26.86 -4.47
CA ALA A 20 0.29 26.43 -5.22
C ALA A 20 0.56 25.15 -6.03
N THR A 21 1.71 25.07 -6.70
CA THR A 21 2.10 23.89 -7.48
C THR A 21 2.33 22.67 -6.60
N LEU A 22 2.99 22.83 -5.45
CA LEU A 22 3.16 21.74 -4.48
C LEU A 22 1.84 21.22 -3.94
N LEU A 23 0.88 22.11 -3.65
CA LEU A 23 -0.46 21.72 -3.20
C LEU A 23 -1.21 20.93 -4.29
N ILE A 24 -1.14 21.37 -5.55
CA ILE A 24 -1.73 20.65 -6.68
C ILE A 24 -1.07 19.27 -6.83
N ALA A 25 0.26 19.19 -6.77
CA ALA A 25 0.98 17.93 -6.86
C ALA A 25 0.59 16.95 -5.74
N MET A 26 0.52 17.41 -4.49
CA MET A 26 0.08 16.59 -3.36
C MET A 26 -1.38 16.14 -3.49
N LEU A 27 -2.26 17.00 -4.00
CA LEU A 27 -3.65 16.65 -4.25
C LEU A 27 -3.78 15.59 -5.35
N CYS A 28 -3.08 15.77 -6.47
CA CYS A 28 -3.01 14.79 -7.54
C CYS A 28 -2.45 13.46 -7.04
N HIS A 29 -1.40 13.50 -6.22
CA HIS A 29 -0.83 12.31 -5.61
C HIS A 29 -1.88 11.56 -4.79
N ARG A 30 -2.57 12.23 -3.85
CA ARG A 30 -3.64 11.60 -3.05
C ARG A 30 -4.76 11.02 -3.92
N MET A 31 -5.28 11.80 -4.88
CA MET A 31 -6.33 11.32 -5.77
C MET A 31 -5.90 10.12 -6.63
N SER A 32 -4.64 10.09 -7.06
CA SER A 32 -4.10 8.97 -7.83
C SER A 32 -3.88 7.73 -6.96
N TYR A 33 -3.40 7.90 -5.73
CA TYR A 33 -3.14 6.81 -4.79
C TYR A 33 -4.42 6.12 -4.33
N ASP A 34 -5.46 6.91 -4.02
CA ASP A 34 -6.75 6.38 -3.56
C ASP A 34 -7.54 5.68 -4.68
N ARG A 35 -7.22 5.96 -5.95
CA ARG A 35 -7.91 5.38 -7.13
C ARG A 35 -7.25 4.14 -7.70
N CYS A 36 -6.15 3.65 -7.13
CA CYS A 36 -5.48 2.42 -7.59
C CYS A 36 -6.44 1.22 -7.63
N TYR A 37 -7.45 1.20 -6.74
CA TYR A 37 -8.47 0.17 -6.70
C TYR A 37 -9.80 0.72 -7.22
N SER A 38 -10.35 0.10 -8.28
CA SER A 38 -11.61 0.56 -8.88
C SER A 38 -12.83 0.41 -7.95
N ARG A 39 -12.75 -0.45 -6.93
CA ARG A 39 -13.85 -0.75 -5.98
C ARG A 39 -13.31 -1.02 -4.56
N PRO A 40 -12.82 -0.01 -3.84
CA PRO A 40 -12.18 -0.19 -2.54
C PRO A 40 -13.15 -0.75 -1.47
N GLN A 41 -14.47 -0.51 -1.60
CA GLN A 41 -15.47 -1.05 -0.67
C GLN A 41 -15.66 -2.58 -0.77
N GLN A 42 -15.14 -3.20 -1.82
CA GLN A 42 -15.24 -4.65 -2.06
C GLN A 42 -13.94 -5.39 -1.67
N ILE A 43 -12.95 -4.68 -1.15
CA ILE A 43 -11.69 -5.26 -0.71
C ILE A 43 -11.81 -5.62 0.77
N TYR A 44 -11.70 -6.91 1.07
CA TYR A 44 -11.77 -7.45 2.42
C TYR A 44 -10.47 -8.17 2.78
N GLN A 45 -10.08 -8.10 4.05
CA GLN A 45 -8.93 -8.84 4.59
C GLN A 45 -9.43 -10.12 5.27
N ILE A 46 -8.83 -11.26 4.92
CA ILE A 46 -9.09 -12.54 5.60
C ILE A 46 -8.25 -12.58 6.87
N ARG A 47 -8.89 -12.79 8.03
CA ARG A 47 -8.23 -12.91 9.34
C ARG A 47 -8.45 -14.28 9.94
N THR A 48 -7.48 -14.72 10.74
CA THR A 48 -7.59 -15.98 11.48
C THR A 48 -7.87 -15.66 12.94
N HIS A 49 -9.07 -15.98 13.39
CA HIS A 49 -9.44 -15.91 14.81
C HIS A 49 -9.55 -17.33 15.36
N TYR A 50 -8.78 -17.66 16.39
CA TYR A 50 -8.92 -18.93 17.11
C TYR A 50 -8.92 -18.70 18.62
N SER A 51 -9.64 -19.55 19.35
CA SER A 51 -9.60 -19.55 20.81
C SER A 51 -8.94 -20.82 21.31
N GLN A 52 -7.97 -20.68 22.22
CA GLN A 52 -7.39 -21.78 22.97
C GLN A 52 -7.42 -21.44 24.46
N GLN A 53 -7.90 -22.38 25.28
CA GLN A 53 -7.85 -22.30 26.75
C GLN A 53 -8.27 -20.93 27.33
N ALA A 54 -9.45 -20.43 26.92
CA ALA A 54 -10.03 -19.14 27.34
C ALA A 54 -9.30 -17.87 26.87
N GLU A 55 -8.20 -17.99 26.12
CA GLU A 55 -7.59 -16.87 25.39
C GLU A 55 -8.05 -16.86 23.93
N SER A 56 -8.30 -15.66 23.41
CA SER A 56 -8.64 -15.43 22.01
C SER A 56 -7.43 -14.83 21.30
N TYR A 57 -7.04 -15.44 20.19
CA TYR A 57 -5.93 -15.01 19.37
C TYR A 57 -6.45 -14.55 18.01
N ASP A 58 -6.08 -13.33 17.63
CA ASP A 58 -6.41 -12.74 16.33
C ASP A 58 -5.13 -12.52 15.54
N TYR A 59 -5.06 -13.13 14.35
CA TYR A 59 -3.93 -13.01 13.44
C TYR A 59 -4.40 -12.40 12.11
N ASP A 60 -3.71 -11.34 11.70
CA ASP A 60 -3.88 -10.70 10.38
C ASP A 60 -3.35 -11.55 9.21
N ASN A 61 -2.59 -12.60 9.51
CA ASN A 61 -1.96 -13.48 8.53
C ASN A 61 -2.78 -14.77 8.37
N VAL A 62 -2.86 -15.27 7.14
CA VAL A 62 -3.46 -16.57 6.82
C VAL A 62 -2.47 -17.51 6.15
N SER A 63 -2.76 -18.81 6.20
CA SER A 63 -2.00 -19.83 5.47
C SER A 63 -2.07 -19.63 3.95
N GLY A 64 -1.04 -20.08 3.24
CA GLY A 64 -0.88 -19.86 1.79
C GLY A 64 -2.03 -20.33 0.93
N ALA A 65 -2.65 -21.44 1.31
CA ALA A 65 -3.75 -22.03 0.56
C ALA A 65 -5.11 -21.36 0.82
N VAL A 66 -5.22 -20.47 1.80
CA VAL A 66 -6.51 -19.87 2.19
C VAL A 66 -7.06 -18.95 1.11
N ALA A 67 -6.24 -18.06 0.54
CA ALA A 67 -6.68 -17.17 -0.54
C ALA A 67 -7.20 -17.93 -1.78
N PRO A 68 -6.46 -18.88 -2.39
CA PRO A 68 -6.98 -19.64 -3.53
C PRO A 68 -8.19 -20.51 -3.15
N GLY A 69 -8.23 -21.05 -1.93
CA GLY A 69 -9.38 -21.80 -1.42
C GLY A 69 -10.64 -20.93 -1.31
N PHE A 70 -10.52 -19.71 -0.79
CA PHE A 70 -11.65 -18.78 -0.69
C PHE A 70 -12.25 -18.45 -2.06
N ARG A 71 -11.41 -18.24 -3.08
CA ARG A 71 -11.88 -18.03 -4.45
C ARG A 71 -12.62 -19.26 -5.01
N ALA A 72 -12.21 -20.48 -4.65
CA ALA A 72 -12.81 -21.70 -5.16
C ALA A 72 -14.12 -22.08 -4.45
N TYR A 73 -14.23 -21.83 -3.15
CA TYR A 73 -15.31 -22.36 -2.32
C TYR A 73 -16.33 -21.31 -1.84
N VAL A 74 -15.98 -20.02 -1.82
CA VAL A 74 -16.88 -18.97 -1.31
C VAL A 74 -17.60 -18.27 -2.46
N PRO A 75 -18.93 -18.39 -2.56
CA PRO A 75 -19.69 -17.70 -3.60
C PRO A 75 -19.64 -16.18 -3.39
N GLY A 76 -19.42 -15.42 -4.46
CA GLY A 76 -19.35 -13.95 -4.44
C GLY A 76 -17.94 -13.37 -4.35
N VAL A 77 -16.90 -14.19 -4.22
CA VAL A 77 -15.50 -13.76 -4.28
C VAL A 77 -15.03 -13.73 -5.75
N GLU A 78 -14.83 -12.53 -6.31
CA GLU A 78 -14.32 -12.35 -7.68
C GLU A 78 -12.83 -12.74 -7.80
N THR A 79 -12.03 -12.27 -6.84
CA THR A 79 -10.59 -12.54 -6.78
C THR A 79 -10.13 -12.61 -5.33
N ALA A 80 -9.11 -13.43 -5.08
CA ALA A 80 -8.47 -13.53 -3.77
C ALA A 80 -6.95 -13.64 -3.97
N THR A 81 -6.21 -12.76 -3.30
CA THR A 81 -4.75 -12.68 -3.39
C THR A 81 -4.15 -12.73 -2.00
N ARG A 82 -2.97 -13.32 -1.87
CA ARG A 82 -2.17 -13.31 -0.64
C ARG A 82 -0.83 -12.63 -0.92
N TRP A 83 -0.36 -11.89 0.07
CA TRP A 83 1.02 -11.42 0.12
C TRP A 83 1.61 -11.79 1.47
N THR A 84 2.93 -11.90 1.53
CA THR A 84 3.67 -12.14 2.78
C THR A 84 4.99 -11.41 2.69
N TYR A 85 5.47 -10.90 3.82
CA TYR A 85 6.75 -10.19 3.86
C TYR A 85 7.90 -11.12 3.51
N ILE A 86 8.80 -10.65 2.65
CA ILE A 86 9.98 -11.39 2.22
C ILE A 86 11.08 -11.37 3.32
N TRP A 87 10.99 -10.44 4.28
CA TRP A 87 12.08 -10.16 5.23
C TRP A 87 12.21 -11.10 6.43
N ASN A 88 11.33 -12.10 6.57
CA ASN A 88 11.27 -12.96 7.76
C ASN A 88 11.31 -14.46 7.44
N SER A 89 11.94 -14.81 6.32
CA SER A 89 12.13 -16.18 5.86
C SER A 89 13.60 -16.41 5.60
N ASP A 90 14.17 -17.42 6.25
CA ASP A 90 15.61 -17.63 6.28
C ASP A 90 16.21 -18.09 4.95
N LYS A 91 15.40 -18.60 3.99
CA LYS A 91 15.90 -19.17 2.72
C LYS A 91 14.85 -19.10 1.62
N PHE A 92 14.99 -18.16 0.68
CA PHE A 92 14.27 -18.23 -0.59
C PHE A 92 15.13 -18.95 -1.61
N ILE A 93 14.54 -19.83 -2.39
CA ILE A 93 15.24 -20.65 -3.36
C ILE A 93 14.65 -20.31 -4.73
N ASP A 94 15.47 -19.87 -5.68
CA ASP A 94 15.03 -19.63 -7.06
C ASP A 94 14.77 -20.95 -7.82
N GLU A 95 14.30 -20.86 -9.07
CA GLU A 95 14.07 -22.05 -9.92
C GLU A 95 15.35 -22.86 -10.18
N GLU A 96 16.53 -22.23 -10.06
CA GLU A 96 17.86 -22.83 -10.21
C GLU A 96 18.45 -23.34 -8.88
N LYS A 97 17.69 -23.25 -7.79
CA LYS A 97 18.05 -23.62 -6.41
C LYS A 97 19.04 -22.69 -5.70
N ASN A 98 19.22 -21.46 -6.17
CA ASN A 98 20.05 -20.47 -5.50
C ASN A 98 19.32 -19.86 -4.30
N VAL A 99 20.03 -19.72 -3.18
CA VAL A 99 19.49 -19.06 -1.98
C VAL A 99 19.52 -17.55 -2.21
N LEU A 100 18.34 -16.93 -2.28
CA LEU A 100 18.17 -15.50 -2.39
C LEU A 100 18.11 -14.88 -0.99
N GLU A 101 19.13 -14.11 -0.64
CA GLU A 101 19.13 -13.22 0.51
C GLU A 101 18.62 -11.85 0.08
N GLY A 102 17.58 -11.34 0.74
CA GLY A 102 17.06 -9.99 0.48
C GLY A 102 17.98 -8.93 1.10
N SER A 103 18.30 -7.87 0.34
CA SER A 103 19.13 -6.74 0.79
C SER A 103 18.41 -5.75 1.70
#